data_AF-A0A2Z4Y3X4-F1
#
_entry.id   AF-A0A2Z4Y3X4-F1
#
_cell.length_a   1.000
_cell.length_b   1.000
_cell.length_c   1.000
_cell.angle_alpha   90.00
_cell.angle_beta   90.00
_cell.angle_gamma   90.00
#
_symmetry.space_group_name_H-M   'P 1'
#
loop_
_entity.id
_entity.type
_entity.pdbx_description
1 polymer ?
#
loop_
_entity_poly.entity_id
_entity_poly.type
_entity_poly.pdbx_seq_one_letter_code
_entity_poly.pdbx_strand_id
1 'polypeptide(L)'
;MPSIGLGEWIFIFLIVLVIFGPSSLPKIGRGLGKGIREFKDALSGIGSAIEREEADKEKAKPSQSAAADIPSVPQEDTSEPSKKADA
;
A
#
# COMPACT_ATOMS: atom_id res chain seq x y z
N MET A 1 20.34 -19.56 19.67
CA MET A 1 19.65 -18.48 20.41
C MET A 1 18.36 -19.05 21.00
N PRO A 2 17.93 -18.66 22.20
CA PRO A 2 16.65 -19.12 22.74
C PRO A 2 15.50 -18.59 21.85
N SER A 3 14.78 -19.51 21.22
CA SER A 3 13.63 -19.20 20.36
C SER A 3 12.36 -19.15 21.20
N ILE A 4 11.84 -17.95 21.46
CA ILE A 4 10.59 -17.76 22.21
C ILE A 4 9.44 -18.41 21.44
N GLY A 5 9.02 -19.59 21.89
CA GLY A 5 7.97 -20.39 21.28
C GLY A 5 6.56 -19.98 21.75
N LEU A 6 5.55 -20.59 21.13
CA LEU A 6 4.13 -20.41 21.51
C LEU A 6 3.85 -20.65 23.00
N GLY A 7 4.56 -21.60 23.64
CA GLY A 7 4.42 -21.87 25.07
C GLY A 7 4.79 -20.69 25.96
N GLU A 8 5.88 -19.98 25.64
CA GLU A 8 6.32 -18.79 26.37
C GLU A 8 5.30 -17.66 26.27
N TRP A 9 4.78 -17.43 25.06
CA TRP A 9 3.72 -16.46 24.81
C TRP A 9 2.47 -16.77 25.63
N ILE A 10 2.03 -18.03 25.66
CA ILE A 10 0.88 -18.47 26.46
C ILE A 10 1.12 -18.21 27.95
N PHE A 11 2.33 -18.46 28.45
CA PHE A 11 2.68 -18.21 29.86
C PHE A 11 2.64 -16.71 30.21
N ILE A 12 3.19 -15.85 29.34
CA ILE A 12 3.14 -14.39 29.50
C ILE A 12 1.69 -13.91 29.47
N PHE A 13 0.88 -14.38 28.52
CA PHE A 13 -0.55 -14.08 28.48
C PHE A 13 -1.23 -14.52 29.77
N LEU A 14 -0.95 -15.71 30.30
CA LEU A 14 -1.56 -16.21 31.53
C LEU A 14 -1.33 -15.25 32.72
N ILE A 15 -0.10 -14.73 32.89
CA ILE A 15 0.23 -13.74 33.92
C ILE A 15 -0.57 -12.45 33.73
N VAL A 16 -0.65 -11.94 32.49
CA VAL A 16 -1.45 -10.75 32.15
C VAL A 16 -2.95 -11.01 32.43
N LEU A 17 -3.48 -12.19 32.10
CA LEU A 17 -4.86 -12.59 32.40
C LEU A 17 -5.13 -12.74 33.89
N VAL A 18 -4.14 -13.05 34.73
CA VAL A 18 -4.29 -13.08 36.19
C VAL A 18 -4.39 -11.66 36.76
N ILE A 19 -3.57 -10.73 36.26
CA ILE A 19 -3.58 -9.32 36.73
C ILE A 19 -4.83 -8.58 36.25
N PHE A 20 -5.19 -8.69 34.96
CA PHE A 20 -6.30 -7.95 34.36
C PHE A 20 -7.63 -8.72 34.34
N GLY A 21 -7.61 -10.03 34.60
CA GLY A 21 -8.78 -10.92 34.50
C GLY A 21 -9.07 -11.38 33.06
N PRO A 22 -9.49 -12.65 32.85
CA PRO A 22 -9.84 -13.17 31.52
C PRO A 22 -11.00 -12.41 30.86
N SER A 23 -11.89 -11.80 31.66
CA SER A 23 -13.03 -11.01 31.21
C SER A 23 -12.65 -9.65 30.61
N SER A 24 -11.43 -9.15 30.85
CA SER A 24 -11.00 -7.83 30.36
C SER A 24 -10.63 -7.84 28.88
N LEU A 25 -9.98 -8.89 28.38
CA LEU A 25 -9.67 -9.05 26.95
C LEU A 25 -10.91 -8.96 26.04
N PRO A 26 -12.00 -9.72 26.24
CA PRO A 26 -13.19 -9.61 25.39
C PRO A 26 -13.97 -8.31 25.62
N LYS A 27 -13.76 -7.60 26.75
CA LYS A 27 -14.37 -6.28 27.01
C LYS A 27 -13.68 -5.20 26.18
N ILE A 28 -12.35 -5.18 26.17
CA ILE A 28 -11.53 -4.27 25.35
C ILE A 28 -11.68 -4.61 23.87
N GLY A 29 -11.58 -5.88 23.50
CA GLY A 29 -11.71 -6.35 22.12
C GLY A 29 -13.06 -6.03 21.47
N ARG A 30 -14.17 -6.02 22.24
CA ARG A 30 -15.48 -5.57 21.74
C ARG A 30 -15.53 -4.07 21.44
N GLY A 31 -14.82 -3.23 22.19
CA GLY A 31 -14.69 -1.81 21.90
C GLY A 31 -13.81 -1.57 20.67
N LEU A 32 -12.60 -2.14 20.68
CA LEU A 32 -11.63 -2.02 19.60
C LEU A 32 -12.18 -2.57 18.27
N GLY A 33 -12.87 -3.71 18.29
CA GLY A 33 -13.45 -4.33 17.09
C GLY A 33 -14.57 -3.51 16.46
N LYS A 34 -15.35 -2.75 17.26
CA LYS A 34 -16.32 -1.77 16.72
C LYS A 34 -15.60 -0.60 16.06
N GLY A 35 -14.61 0.00 16.74
CA GLY A 35 -13.82 1.10 16.20
C GLY A 35 -13.08 0.73 14.90
N ILE A 36 -12.45 -0.45 14.84
CA ILE A 36 -11.80 -0.96 13.61
C ILE A 36 -12.82 -1.16 12.49
N ARG A 37 -14.03 -1.66 12.80
CA ARG A 37 -15.08 -1.82 11.79
C ARG A 37 -15.57 -0.48 11.25
N GLU A 38 -15.92 0.46 12.12
CA GLU A 38 -16.36 1.80 11.73
C GLU A 38 -15.27 2.55 10.94
N PHE A 39 -14.01 2.43 11.35
CA PHE A 39 -12.86 2.98 10.62
C PHE A 39 -12.71 2.37 9.22
N LYS A 40 -12.79 1.03 9.10
CA LYS A 40 -12.72 0.33 7.81
C LYS A 40 -13.90 0.70 6.90
N ASP A 41 -15.11 0.80 7.46
CA ASP A 41 -16.31 1.15 6.72
C ASP A 41 -16.23 2.63 6.23
N ALA A 42 -15.68 3.55 7.04
CA ALA A 42 -15.38 4.93 6.64
C ALA A 42 -14.31 5.02 5.53
N LEU A 43 -13.19 4.29 5.66
CA LEU A 43 -12.15 4.22 4.61
C LEU A 43 -12.71 3.66 3.29
N SER A 44 -13.59 2.67 3.36
CA SER A 44 -14.24 2.08 2.18
C SER A 44 -15.19 3.07 1.49
N GLY A 45 -15.89 3.91 2.27
CA GLY A 45 -16.69 5.02 1.74
C GLY A 45 -15.84 6.08 1.04
N ILE A 46 -14.65 6.41 1.57
CA ILE A 46 -13.73 7.37 0.95
C ILE A 46 -13.14 6.81 -0.35
N GLY A 47 -12.61 5.58 -0.34
CA GLY A 47 -12.05 4.96 -1.55
C GLY A 47 -13.07 4.87 -2.69
N SER A 48 -14.30 4.46 -2.38
CA SER A 48 -15.38 4.39 -3.37
C SER A 48 -15.96 5.74 -3.79
N ALA A 49 -15.66 6.84 -3.09
CA ALA A 49 -15.97 8.20 -3.54
C ALA A 49 -14.92 8.69 -4.55
N ILE A 50 -13.63 8.48 -4.26
CA ILE A 50 -12.51 8.84 -5.15
C ILE A 50 -12.63 8.11 -6.50
N GLU A 51 -12.87 6.79 -6.47
CA GLU A 51 -13.03 5.97 -7.69
C GLU A 51 -14.25 6.41 -8.54
N ARG A 52 -15.27 7.03 -7.92
CA ARG A 52 -16.43 7.58 -8.64
C ARG A 52 -16.19 8.97 -9.22
N GLU A 53 -15.42 9.83 -8.56
CA GLU A 53 -15.01 11.13 -9.13
C GLU A 53 -14.08 10.96 -10.35
N GLU A 54 -13.20 9.96 -10.33
CA GLU A 54 -12.35 9.65 -11.49
C GLU A 54 -13.16 9.12 -12.68
N ALA A 55 -14.12 8.21 -12.43
CA ALA A 55 -15.00 7.65 -13.46
C ALA A 55 -15.97 8.67 -14.10
N ASP A 56 -16.33 9.74 -13.40
CA ASP A 56 -17.17 10.82 -13.96
C ASP A 56 -16.35 11.79 -14.82
N LYS A 57 -15.08 12.05 -14.47
CA LYS A 57 -14.18 12.93 -15.23
C LYS A 57 -13.71 12.36 -16.57
N GLU A 58 -13.80 11.04 -16.79
CA GLU A 58 -13.38 10.43 -18.05
C GLU A 58 -14.36 10.65 -19.22
N LYS A 59 -15.64 10.95 -18.94
CA LYS A 59 -16.69 11.06 -19.98
C LYS A 59 -16.79 12.42 -20.70
N ALA A 60 -15.88 13.35 -20.43
CA ALA A 60 -15.94 14.74 -20.91
C ALA A 60 -14.77 15.15 -21.82
N LYS A 61 -14.15 14.23 -22.57
CA LYS A 61 -13.23 14.57 -23.67
C LYS A 61 -13.90 14.35 -25.03
N PRO A 62 -14.22 15.40 -25.80
CA PRO A 62 -14.72 15.25 -27.15
C PRO A 62 -13.61 14.65 -28.03
N SER A 63 -13.98 13.65 -28.82
CA SER A 63 -13.17 13.19 -29.94
C SER A 63 -13.05 14.31 -30.99
N GLN A 64 -11.85 14.44 -31.57
CA GLN A 64 -11.51 14.99 -32.89
C GLN A 64 -10.58 16.23 -32.90
N SER A 65 -9.62 16.20 -33.85
CA SER A 65 -8.59 17.22 -34.16
C SER A 65 -7.41 17.30 -33.15
N ALA A 66 -6.13 17.31 -33.55
CA ALA A 66 -5.53 17.32 -34.90
C ALA A 66 -4.14 16.63 -34.93
N ALA A 67 -3.59 16.48 -36.15
CA ALA A 67 -2.18 16.29 -36.56
C ALA A 67 -1.14 15.98 -35.46
N ALA A 68 -0.41 14.86 -35.51
CA ALA A 68 0.67 14.62 -36.48
C ALA A 68 1.78 15.69 -36.43
N ASP A 69 2.66 15.63 -35.42
CA ASP A 69 4.09 15.93 -35.57
C ASP A 69 4.89 15.45 -34.33
N ILE A 70 5.58 14.30 -34.45
CA ILE A 70 6.81 14.04 -33.71
C ILE A 70 7.78 13.44 -34.74
N PRO A 71 8.87 14.13 -35.10
CA PRO A 71 9.87 13.58 -35.99
C PRO A 71 10.48 12.32 -35.38
N SER A 72 10.48 11.22 -36.14
CA SER A 72 11.42 10.11 -35.89
C SER A 72 12.83 10.66 -36.03
N VAL A 73 13.52 10.90 -34.92
CA VAL A 73 14.94 11.29 -34.92
C VAL A 73 15.75 10.08 -35.42
N PRO A 74 16.40 10.16 -36.59
CA PRO A 74 17.25 9.08 -37.09
C PRO A 74 18.55 9.00 -36.29
N GLN A 75 19.26 7.87 -36.42
CA GLN A 75 20.48 7.60 -35.69
C GLN A 75 21.70 8.35 -36.25
N GLU A 76 22.56 8.81 -35.36
CA GLU A 76 24.03 8.74 -35.50
C GLU A 76 24.48 7.93 -34.27
N ASP A 77 24.96 6.69 -34.40
CA ASP A 77 26.25 6.29 -34.96
C ASP A 77 27.41 7.21 -34.56
N THR A 78 28.04 6.86 -33.44
CA THR A 78 29.47 7.09 -33.29
C THR A 78 30.07 5.80 -32.74
N SER A 79 30.20 4.86 -33.67
CA SER A 79 31.24 3.84 -33.61
C SER A 79 32.61 4.48 -33.30
N GLU A 80 33.33 3.85 -32.36
CA GLU A 80 34.78 3.91 -32.05
C GLU A 80 35.65 5.11 -32.49
N PRO A 81 36.54 5.58 -31.58
CA PRO A 81 37.88 4.99 -31.68
C PRO A 81 38.62 4.74 -30.36
N SER A 82 39.25 3.57 -30.29
CA SER A 82 40.63 3.30 -29.84
C SER A 82 41.43 4.44 -29.16
N LYS A 83 42.09 4.14 -28.02
CA LYS A 83 43.55 3.81 -27.93
C LYS A 83 44.20 4.17 -26.57
N LYS A 84 45.26 3.42 -26.21
CA LYS A 84 46.20 3.60 -25.05
C LYS A 84 45.57 3.36 -23.65
N ALA A 85 46.18 2.59 -22.73
CA ALA A 85 47.52 2.74 -22.11
C ALA A 85 47.60 4.02 -21.22
N ASP A 86 48.71 4.49 -20.65
CA ASP A 86 50.04 3.88 -20.51
C ASP A 86 50.42 3.83 -19.02
N ALA A 87 51.04 2.76 -18.50
CA ALA A 87 51.32 1.47 -19.16
C ALA A 87 50.08 0.55 -19.17
#